data_AF-A0A931R245-F1
#
_entry.id   AF-A0A931R245-F1
#
_cell.length_a   1.000
_cell.length_b   1.000
_cell.length_c   1.000
_cell.angle_alpha   90.00
_cell.angle_beta   90.00
_cell.angle_gamma   90.00
#
_symmetry.space_group_name_H-M   'P 1'
#
loop_
_entity.id
_entity.type
_entity.pdbx_description
1 polymer ?
#
loop_
_entity_poly.entity_id
_entity_poly.type
_entity_poly.pdbx_seq_one_letter_code
_entity_poly.pdbx_strand_id
1 'polypeptide(L)'
;MPDFLVGMEGEQSSHILLVEKRDQRLRLYKCQNANCQVVKSYRCSTGQKEGDKRRVGDRRTPEGVYFLVDFKRDKDLAPEYGAGAFPLDYPNPIDRGKGKDGNGIWLHGTNKVNLPSTDTKGCVVVSNNDLLDLSRYIRLRETPTVIKDKYRCGQVQVLLKSPDSGPTETRSARPRLSYFILELNGIRRAVTDEEDLEVVRGDKLRIVDALLDPGGRDGIKVNIVGYVGDKKGANRGEDRGYLIDTATDLMPRYSVDRKGNRYVVEVKLRDHLCGRMFIRLWEAGK
;
A
#
# COMPACT_ATOMS: atom_id res chain seq x y z
N MET A 1 -13.55 -7.03 10.71
CA MET A 1 -12.33 -6.29 11.10
C MET A 1 -11.75 -5.67 9.84
N PRO A 2 -10.94 -4.60 9.91
CA PRO A 2 -10.42 -3.95 8.72
C PRO A 2 -9.20 -4.66 8.13
N ASP A 3 -9.15 -4.75 6.80
CA ASP A 3 -8.12 -5.46 6.03
C ASP A 3 -7.17 -4.48 5.36
N PHE A 4 -6.03 -4.23 5.99
CA PHE A 4 -4.98 -3.40 5.40
C PHE A 4 -3.63 -3.78 5.99
N LEU A 5 -2.73 -4.20 5.10
CA LEU A 5 -1.38 -4.68 5.42
C LEU A 5 -0.45 -3.53 5.69
N VAL A 6 0.06 -3.48 6.91
CA VAL A 6 1.17 -2.61 7.31
C VAL A 6 2.21 -3.51 7.91
N GLY A 7 3.38 -3.54 7.27
CA GLY A 7 4.54 -4.25 7.81
C GLY A 7 4.94 -3.58 9.11
N MET A 8 4.94 -4.33 10.21
CA MET A 8 5.42 -3.88 11.50
C MET A 8 6.47 -4.87 11.97
N GLU A 9 7.73 -4.47 11.97
CA GLU A 9 8.83 -5.24 12.55
C GLU A 9 8.95 -4.89 14.05
N GLY A 10 9.07 -5.92 14.90
CA GLY A 10 9.47 -5.81 16.31
C GLY A 10 8.48 -6.37 17.35
N GLU A 11 9.00 -6.78 18.51
CA GLU A 11 8.25 -7.22 19.71
C GLU A 11 7.40 -6.11 20.38
N GLN A 12 7.36 -4.90 19.81
CA GLN A 12 6.58 -3.79 20.34
C GLN A 12 5.11 -3.90 19.94
N SER A 13 4.22 -3.69 20.91
CA SER A 13 2.81 -3.49 20.61
C SER A 13 2.63 -2.29 19.69
N SER A 14 1.97 -2.50 18.57
CA SER A 14 1.75 -1.49 17.56
C SER A 14 0.32 -1.02 17.52
N HIS A 15 0.09 0.16 16.96
CA HIS A 15 -1.24 0.75 16.83
C HIS A 15 -1.64 0.84 15.36
N ILE A 16 -2.92 0.62 15.07
CA ILE A 16 -3.54 0.82 13.75
C ILE A 16 -4.78 1.68 13.94
N LEU A 17 -4.97 2.68 13.09
CA LEU A 17 -6.22 3.44 13.01
C LEU A 17 -7.10 2.85 11.91
N LEU A 18 -8.36 2.62 12.22
CA LEU A 18 -9.40 2.24 11.26
C LEU A 18 -10.46 3.33 11.19
N VAL A 19 -10.66 3.92 10.03
CA VAL A 19 -11.78 4.78 9.71
C VAL A 19 -12.80 4.01 8.88
N GLU A 20 -13.99 3.81 9.46
CA GLU A 20 -15.16 3.27 8.76
C GLU A 20 -16.09 4.40 8.37
N LYS A 21 -16.07 4.76 7.08
CA LYS A 21 -16.79 5.92 6.54
C LYS A 21 -18.31 5.82 6.73
N ARG A 22 -18.91 4.64 6.57
CA ARG A 22 -20.39 4.55 6.70
C ARG A 22 -20.86 4.67 8.14
N ASP A 23 -20.10 4.08 9.06
CA ASP A 23 -20.44 4.08 10.49
C ASP A 23 -19.93 5.35 11.19
N GLN A 24 -19.13 6.17 10.51
CA GLN A 24 -18.55 7.40 11.03
C GLN A 24 -17.80 7.17 12.35
N ARG A 25 -16.97 6.12 12.31
CA ARG A 25 -16.14 5.69 13.43
C ARG A 25 -14.69 5.59 13.04
N LEU A 26 -13.84 6.12 13.91
CA LEU A 26 -12.41 5.87 13.92
C LEU A 26 -12.12 4.94 15.11
N ARG A 27 -11.56 3.75 14.86
CA ARG A 27 -11.17 2.79 15.89
C ARG A 27 -9.66 2.69 15.98
N LEU A 28 -9.14 2.69 17.20
CA LEU A 28 -7.74 2.41 17.49
C LEU A 28 -7.62 0.94 17.83
N TYR A 29 -6.82 0.21 17.06
CA TYR A 29 -6.42 -1.14 17.36
C TYR A 29 -5.05 -1.14 18.03
N LYS A 30 -4.87 -1.99 19.02
CA LYS A 30 -3.55 -2.40 19.52
C LYS A 30 -3.28 -3.81 19.03
N CYS A 31 -2.16 -4.00 18.36
CA CYS A 31 -1.74 -5.27 17.79
C CYS A 31 -0.50 -5.78 18.51
N GLN A 32 -0.51 -7.06 18.90
CA GLN A 32 0.64 -7.76 19.47
C GLN A 32 0.61 -9.21 18.98
N ASN A 33 1.70 -9.69 18.38
CA ASN A 33 1.86 -11.09 17.94
C ASN A 33 0.63 -11.60 17.15
N ALA A 34 0.22 -10.85 16.12
CA ALA A 34 -0.93 -11.09 15.23
C ALA A 34 -2.33 -10.89 15.85
N ASN A 35 -2.42 -10.65 17.16
CA ASN A 35 -3.68 -10.33 17.83
C ASN A 35 -3.92 -8.83 17.85
N CYS A 36 -4.89 -8.37 17.07
CA CYS A 36 -5.33 -6.98 17.05
C CYS A 36 -6.68 -6.84 17.78
N GLN A 37 -6.72 -5.98 18.79
CA GLN A 37 -7.94 -5.68 19.54
C GLN A 37 -8.26 -4.19 19.46
N VAL A 38 -9.55 -3.87 19.33
CA VAL A 38 -10.00 -2.48 19.45
C VAL A 38 -9.79 -2.05 20.89
N VAL A 39 -8.95 -1.05 21.10
CA VAL A 39 -8.71 -0.46 22.42
C VAL A 39 -9.46 0.84 22.63
N LYS A 40 -9.78 1.58 21.55
CA LYS A 40 -10.58 2.81 21.59
C LYS A 40 -11.44 3.00 20.34
N SER A 41 -12.53 3.74 20.47
CA SER A 41 -13.47 4.06 19.38
C SER A 41 -13.97 5.49 19.51
N TYR A 42 -13.79 6.26 18.44
CA TYR A 42 -14.09 7.69 18.36
C TYR A 42 -15.15 7.92 17.29
N ARG A 43 -16.03 8.89 17.52
CA ARG A 43 -16.90 9.39 16.46
C ARG A 43 -16.06 10.23 15.51
N CYS A 44 -16.24 10.05 14.21
CA CYS A 44 -15.63 10.91 13.21
C CYS A 44 -16.67 11.47 12.23
N SER A 45 -16.22 12.38 11.36
CA SER A 45 -16.94 12.86 10.18
C SER A 45 -16.04 12.71 8.97
N THR A 46 -16.59 12.26 7.84
CA THR A 46 -15.84 12.11 6.59
C THR A 46 -16.42 12.98 5.47
N GLY A 47 -15.90 12.80 4.25
CA GLY A 47 -16.34 13.52 3.06
C GLY A 47 -17.85 13.43 2.83
N GLN A 48 -18.42 14.51 2.31
CA GLN A 48 -19.85 14.63 1.99
C GLN A 48 -20.36 13.58 1.00
N LYS A 49 -19.50 13.04 0.14
CA LYS A 49 -19.88 12.02 -0.85
C LYS A 49 -19.35 10.65 -0.45
N GLU A 50 -20.19 9.64 -0.65
CA GLU A 50 -19.82 8.24 -0.52
C GLU A 50 -18.84 7.78 -1.62
N GLY A 51 -18.17 6.66 -1.36
CA GLY A 51 -17.21 6.02 -2.25
C GLY A 51 -15.81 6.63 -2.20
N ASP A 52 -14.87 5.95 -2.87
CA ASP A 52 -13.46 6.29 -2.90
C ASP A 52 -13.17 7.61 -3.62
N LYS A 53 -12.23 8.38 -3.07
CA LYS A 53 -11.76 9.64 -3.65
C LYS A 53 -11.00 9.38 -4.94
N ARG A 54 -11.37 10.12 -6.00
CA ARG A 54 -10.76 9.99 -7.34
C ARG A 54 -10.17 11.29 -7.87
N ARG A 55 -10.77 12.44 -7.54
CA ARG A 55 -10.35 13.74 -8.11
C ARG A 55 -10.41 14.90 -7.12
N VAL A 56 -9.72 16.00 -7.40
CA VAL A 56 -9.84 17.28 -6.69
C VAL A 56 -11.31 17.70 -6.66
N GLY A 57 -11.78 18.14 -5.49
CA GLY A 57 -13.13 18.69 -5.33
C GLY A 57 -14.28 17.68 -5.35
N ASP A 58 -14.03 16.38 -5.47
CA ASP A 58 -15.08 15.34 -5.45
C ASP A 58 -15.77 15.16 -4.09
N ARG A 59 -15.25 15.81 -3.03
CA ARG A 59 -15.75 15.78 -1.65
C ARG A 59 -15.83 14.39 -1.04
N ARG A 60 -14.98 13.47 -1.49
CA ARG A 60 -14.86 12.12 -0.96
C ARG A 60 -13.64 12.00 -0.05
N THR A 61 -13.74 11.16 0.97
CA THR A 61 -12.57 10.68 1.73
C THR A 61 -12.02 9.45 1.02
N PRO A 62 -10.69 9.38 0.80
CA PRO A 62 -10.07 8.27 0.08
C PRO A 62 -10.21 6.94 0.82
N GLU A 63 -10.17 5.83 0.09
CA GLU A 63 -10.15 4.47 0.64
C GLU A 63 -8.81 3.80 0.33
N GLY A 64 -8.16 3.25 1.36
CA GLY A 64 -6.77 2.79 1.27
C GLY A 64 -6.05 2.67 2.62
N VAL A 65 -4.78 2.24 2.56
CA VAL A 65 -3.80 2.44 3.66
C VAL A 65 -3.17 3.80 3.47
N TYR A 66 -3.12 4.56 4.55
CA TYR A 66 -2.44 5.85 4.61
C TYR A 66 -1.53 5.91 5.82
N PHE A 67 -0.59 6.83 5.79
CA PHE A 67 0.24 7.18 6.94
C PHE A 67 0.11 8.66 7.25
N LEU A 68 0.12 8.98 8.53
CA LEU A 68 0.14 10.36 9.01
C LEU A 68 1.59 10.86 8.96
N VAL A 69 1.86 11.88 8.14
CA VAL A 69 3.24 12.24 7.76
C VAL A 69 3.84 13.39 8.54
N ASP A 70 3.01 14.17 9.22
CA ASP A 70 3.35 15.38 9.96
C ASP A 70 2.27 15.66 11.03
N PHE A 71 2.54 16.57 11.96
CA PHE A 71 1.54 17.15 12.86
C PHE A 71 1.61 18.67 12.85
N LYS A 72 0.49 19.30 12.49
CA LYS A 72 0.31 20.74 12.48
C LYS A 72 -0.44 21.15 13.74
N ARG A 73 0.16 22.07 14.50
CA ARG A 73 -0.44 22.63 15.72
C ARG A 73 -1.51 23.66 15.35
N ASP A 74 -2.47 23.84 16.25
CA ASP A 74 -3.55 24.82 16.16
C ASP A 74 -3.10 26.23 15.75
N LYS A 75 -2.03 26.76 16.35
CA LYS A 75 -1.50 28.10 16.06
C LYS A 75 -1.02 28.30 14.62
N ASP A 76 -0.72 27.20 13.94
CA ASP A 76 -0.20 27.17 12.57
C ASP A 76 -1.33 26.87 11.56
N LEU A 77 -2.60 26.81 12.02
CA LEU A 77 -3.77 26.36 11.26
C LEU A 77 -4.93 27.35 11.34
N ALA A 78 -5.80 27.31 10.33
CA ALA A 78 -7.06 28.03 10.39
C ALA A 78 -7.98 27.44 11.50
N PRO A 79 -8.88 28.25 12.10
CA PRO A 79 -9.69 27.82 13.25
C PRO A 79 -10.56 26.59 13.01
N GLU A 80 -10.93 26.27 11.77
CA GLU A 80 -11.73 25.07 11.46
C GLU A 80 -11.03 23.74 11.77
N TYR A 81 -9.70 23.74 11.88
CA TYR A 81 -8.89 22.54 12.15
C TYR A 81 -8.75 22.22 13.65
N GLY A 82 -9.30 23.05 14.52
CA GLY A 82 -9.35 22.79 15.96
C GLY A 82 -7.96 22.68 16.59
N ALA A 83 -7.79 21.69 17.47
CA ALA A 83 -6.58 21.48 18.26
C ALA A 83 -5.34 21.04 17.44
N GLY A 84 -5.50 20.73 16.16
CA GLY A 84 -4.40 20.34 15.28
C GLY A 84 -4.84 19.48 14.11
N ALA A 85 -3.88 19.16 13.24
CA ALA A 85 -4.12 18.32 12.07
C ALA A 85 -2.93 17.40 11.77
N PHE A 86 -3.23 16.14 11.44
CA PHE A 86 -2.31 15.17 10.89
C PHE A 86 -2.57 14.99 9.40
N PRO A 87 -1.70 15.49 8.51
CA PRO A 87 -1.83 15.23 7.09
C PRO A 87 -1.62 13.76 6.75
N LEU A 88 -2.48 13.20 5.90
CA LEU A 88 -2.25 11.90 5.29
C LEU A 88 -1.28 12.04 4.12
N ASP A 89 -0.62 10.94 3.76
CA ASP A 89 0.20 10.81 2.53
C ASP A 89 -0.63 10.66 1.24
N TYR A 90 -1.92 10.99 1.26
CA TYR A 90 -2.78 10.99 0.08
C TYR A 90 -2.47 12.15 -0.88
N PRO A 91 -2.41 11.91 -2.21
CA PRO A 91 -2.44 10.61 -2.86
C PRO A 91 -1.08 9.91 -2.70
N ASN A 92 -1.11 8.68 -2.21
CA ASN A 92 0.08 7.86 -2.07
C ASN A 92 0.45 7.22 -3.43
N PRO A 93 1.56 6.46 -3.55
CA PRO A 93 1.93 5.84 -4.83
C PRO A 93 0.86 4.93 -5.45
N ILE A 94 0.08 4.21 -4.62
CA ILE A 94 -1.02 3.36 -5.10
C ILE A 94 -2.15 4.22 -5.67
N ASP A 95 -2.49 5.32 -5.00
CA ASP A 95 -3.51 6.26 -5.49
C ASP A 95 -3.12 6.90 -6.82
N ARG A 96 -1.87 7.36 -6.94
CA ARG A 96 -1.34 7.93 -8.18
C ARG A 96 -1.30 6.90 -9.30
N GLY A 97 -0.92 5.66 -8.98
CA GLY A 97 -0.98 4.53 -9.92
C GLY A 97 -2.40 4.26 -10.43
N LYS A 98 -3.42 4.52 -9.60
CA LYS A 98 -4.85 4.46 -9.97
C LYS A 98 -5.37 5.73 -10.65
N GLY A 99 -4.50 6.66 -11.02
CA GLY A 99 -4.85 7.94 -11.65
C GLY A 99 -5.66 8.87 -10.76
N LYS A 100 -5.57 8.72 -9.43
CA LYS A 100 -6.23 9.64 -8.49
C LYS A 100 -5.41 10.91 -8.31
N ASP A 101 -6.11 12.04 -8.18
CA ASP A 101 -5.51 13.34 -7.90
C ASP A 101 -6.14 14.02 -6.67
N GLY A 102 -5.55 15.13 -6.26
CA GLY A 102 -5.93 15.87 -5.06
C GLY A 102 -4.82 15.98 -4.03
N ASN A 103 -5.14 16.64 -2.92
CA ASN A 103 -4.28 16.84 -1.77
C ASN A 103 -5.14 17.24 -0.56
N GLY A 104 -4.48 17.56 0.57
CA GLY A 104 -5.14 18.21 1.70
C GLY A 104 -6.12 17.33 2.46
N ILE A 105 -5.93 16.01 2.44
CA ILE A 105 -6.72 15.06 3.24
C ILE A 105 -6.04 14.88 4.59
N TRP A 106 -6.65 15.42 5.66
CA TRP A 106 -6.07 15.40 7.00
C TRP A 106 -6.99 14.69 8.00
N LEU A 107 -6.40 14.12 9.05
CA LEU A 107 -7.08 13.78 10.30
C LEU A 107 -6.96 14.99 11.23
N HIS A 108 -8.06 15.66 11.58
CA HIS A 108 -7.99 16.88 12.37
C HIS A 108 -9.12 17.04 13.38
N GLY A 109 -8.92 17.96 14.31
CA GLY A 109 -9.91 18.35 15.32
C GLY A 109 -10.97 19.26 14.76
N THR A 110 -11.90 19.72 15.58
CA THR A 110 -12.85 20.75 15.17
C THR A 110 -13.31 21.60 16.34
N ASN A 111 -13.55 22.88 16.05
CA ASN A 111 -14.19 23.82 16.96
C ASN A 111 -15.71 23.89 16.76
N LYS A 112 -16.27 23.11 15.82
CA LYS A 112 -17.73 22.99 15.68
C LYS A 112 -18.30 22.24 16.89
N VAL A 113 -19.36 22.78 17.48
CA VAL A 113 -20.08 22.16 18.62
C VAL A 113 -20.70 20.82 18.23
N ASN A 114 -21.19 20.71 17.00
CA ASN A 114 -21.74 19.48 16.44
C ASN A 114 -20.80 18.91 15.37
N LEU A 115 -20.67 17.58 15.34
CA LEU A 115 -19.91 16.84 14.34
C LEU A 115 -20.88 16.02 13.47
N PRO A 116 -21.44 16.59 12.39
CA PRO A 116 -22.33 15.85 11.49
C PRO A 116 -21.58 14.71 10.83
N SER A 117 -22.28 13.63 10.49
CA SER A 117 -21.70 12.40 9.95
C SER A 117 -20.89 12.63 8.65
N THR A 118 -21.32 13.49 7.73
CA THR A 118 -20.64 13.68 6.43
C THR A 118 -20.63 15.15 6.04
N ASP A 119 -19.69 15.93 6.56
CA ASP A 119 -19.68 17.40 6.37
C ASP A 119 -18.36 17.93 5.77
N THR A 120 -17.38 17.06 5.53
CA THR A 120 -16.04 17.51 5.13
C THR A 120 -15.87 17.53 3.61
N LYS A 121 -14.85 18.25 3.14
CA LYS A 121 -14.42 18.19 1.72
C LYS A 121 -13.56 16.94 1.40
N GLY A 122 -13.35 16.06 2.39
CA GLY A 122 -12.56 14.83 2.25
C GLY A 122 -11.74 14.45 3.49
N CYS A 123 -11.51 15.38 4.42
CA CYS A 123 -10.83 15.12 5.69
C CYS A 123 -11.58 14.12 6.59
N VAL A 124 -10.84 13.54 7.53
CA VAL A 124 -11.39 12.79 8.67
C VAL A 124 -11.38 13.72 9.88
N VAL A 125 -12.54 14.05 10.41
CA VAL A 125 -12.68 15.02 11.51
C VAL A 125 -13.13 14.31 12.77
N VAL A 126 -12.46 14.60 13.89
CA VAL A 126 -12.82 14.14 15.25
C VAL A 126 -12.97 15.34 16.19
N SER A 127 -13.45 15.13 17.42
CA SER A 127 -13.45 16.21 18.41
C SER A 127 -12.00 16.57 18.82
N ASN A 128 -11.78 17.79 19.31
CA ASN A 128 -10.45 18.20 19.79
C ASN A 128 -9.90 17.28 20.89
N ASN A 129 -10.75 16.86 21.83
CA ASN A 129 -10.35 15.95 22.91
C ASN A 129 -9.98 14.57 22.36
N ASP A 130 -10.74 14.05 21.39
CA ASP A 130 -10.44 12.78 20.76
C ASP A 130 -9.14 12.83 19.95
N LEU A 131 -8.87 13.96 19.26
CA LEU A 131 -7.62 14.16 18.54
C LEU A 131 -6.40 14.13 19.48
N LEU A 132 -6.48 14.83 20.61
CA LEU A 132 -5.41 14.90 21.61
C LEU A 132 -5.20 13.59 22.36
N ASP A 133 -6.24 12.76 22.48
CA ASP A 133 -6.12 11.40 22.99
C ASP A 133 -5.48 10.48 21.94
N LEU A 134 -5.96 10.52 20.69
CA LEU A 134 -5.42 9.76 19.56
C LEU A 134 -3.94 10.04 19.31
N SER A 135 -3.50 11.30 19.42
CA SER A 135 -2.13 11.71 19.14
C SER A 135 -1.09 10.99 20.00
N ARG A 136 -1.47 10.46 21.17
CA ARG A 136 -0.60 9.69 22.07
C ARG A 136 -0.22 8.32 21.53
N TYR A 137 -0.99 7.81 20.57
CA TYR A 137 -0.82 6.48 19.99
C TYR A 137 -0.27 6.51 18.55
N ILE A 138 -0.25 7.70 17.95
CA ILE A 138 0.20 7.91 16.57
C ILE A 138 1.71 8.11 16.56
N ARG A 139 2.41 7.22 15.86
CA ARG A 139 3.79 7.42 15.41
C ARG A 139 3.76 7.84 13.94
N LEU A 140 4.27 9.02 13.63
CA LEU A 140 4.27 9.55 12.27
C LEU A 140 5.01 8.60 11.33
N ARG A 141 4.47 8.40 10.13
CA ARG A 141 5.02 7.52 9.08
C ARG A 141 5.12 6.03 9.46
N GLU A 142 4.67 5.65 10.65
CA GLU A 142 4.69 4.28 11.16
C GLU A 142 3.28 3.74 11.45
N THR A 143 2.44 4.53 12.12
CA THR A 143 1.09 4.13 12.48
C THR A 143 0.19 4.18 11.24
N PRO A 144 -0.31 3.04 10.78
CA PRO A 144 -1.16 3.03 9.62
C PRO A 144 -2.57 3.50 9.94
N THR A 145 -3.10 4.24 8.98
CA THR A 145 -4.46 4.73 8.96
C THR A 145 -5.19 4.11 7.80
N VAL A 146 -6.00 3.14 8.15
CA VAL A 146 -6.88 2.42 7.27
C VAL A 146 -8.15 3.22 7.06
N ILE A 147 -8.53 3.46 5.81
CA ILE A 147 -9.83 4.06 5.51
C ILE A 147 -10.61 3.16 4.56
N LYS A 148 -11.82 2.78 4.97
CA LYS A 148 -12.73 1.96 4.17
C LYS A 148 -14.19 2.38 4.33
N ASP A 149 -15.02 1.87 3.44
CA ASP A 149 -16.46 1.81 3.63
C ASP A 149 -16.88 0.70 4.64
N LYS A 150 -18.14 0.23 4.58
CA LYS A 150 -18.68 -0.80 5.48
C LYS A 150 -18.60 -2.22 4.95
N TYR A 151 -18.27 -2.47 3.68
CA TYR A 151 -18.41 -3.82 3.14
C TYR A 151 -17.52 -4.81 3.90
N ARG A 152 -18.06 -6.01 4.17
CA ARG A 152 -17.30 -7.10 4.78
C ARG A 152 -16.23 -7.52 3.78
N CYS A 153 -14.99 -7.26 4.14
CA CYS A 153 -13.82 -7.86 3.49
C CYS A 153 -13.59 -9.23 4.16
N GLY A 154 -12.99 -10.18 3.43
CA GLY A 154 -12.79 -11.57 3.89
C GLY A 154 -11.83 -11.69 5.09
N GLN A 155 -11.62 -12.90 5.60
CA GLN A 155 -10.68 -13.15 6.70
C GLN A 155 -9.41 -13.77 6.13
N VAL A 156 -8.26 -13.11 6.32
CA VAL A 156 -6.93 -13.69 6.06
C VAL A 156 -6.20 -13.82 7.40
N GLN A 157 -5.70 -15.01 7.72
CA GLN A 157 -4.84 -15.23 8.88
C GLN A 157 -3.42 -14.82 8.53
N VAL A 158 -2.88 -13.82 9.22
CA VAL A 158 -1.48 -13.40 9.06
C VAL A 158 -0.65 -14.03 10.17
N LEU A 159 0.31 -14.88 9.80
CA LEU A 159 1.29 -15.45 10.75
C LEU A 159 2.46 -14.47 10.88
N LEU A 160 2.58 -13.77 12.01
CA LEU A 160 3.76 -12.95 12.31
C LEU A 160 4.89 -13.88 12.77
N LYS A 161 5.98 -13.91 12.01
CA LYS A 161 7.15 -14.73 12.33
C LYS A 161 8.08 -13.92 13.22
N SER A 162 8.19 -14.28 14.50
CA SER A 162 9.28 -13.81 15.37
C SER A 162 10.62 -14.44 14.93
N PRO A 163 11.79 -13.79 15.16
CA PRO A 163 13.09 -14.35 14.75
C PRO A 163 13.46 -15.65 15.47
N ASP A 164 12.83 -15.97 16.60
CA ASP A 164 13.14 -17.17 17.38
C ASP A 164 11.90 -18.01 17.64
N SER A 165 11.61 -18.92 16.71
CA SER A 165 10.99 -20.20 17.06
C SER A 165 11.27 -21.22 15.96
N GLY A 166 12.01 -22.28 16.33
CA GLY A 166 12.23 -23.46 15.50
C GLY A 166 10.92 -24.11 15.02
N PRO A 167 11.01 -25.07 14.09
CA PRO A 167 9.89 -25.45 13.25
C PRO A 167 8.82 -26.17 14.08
N THR A 168 7.69 -25.51 14.29
CA THR A 168 6.45 -26.22 14.62
C THR A 168 5.67 -26.42 13.34
N GLU A 169 5.65 -27.66 12.86
CA GLU A 169 4.96 -28.08 11.66
C GLU A 169 3.44 -27.91 11.81
N THR A 170 2.95 -26.75 11.40
CA THR A 170 1.58 -26.61 10.91
C THR A 170 1.69 -26.55 9.39
N ARG A 171 0.99 -27.45 8.68
CA ARG A 171 0.98 -27.53 7.21
C ARG A 171 0.80 -26.14 6.60
N SER A 172 1.91 -25.52 6.18
CA SER A 172 1.95 -24.10 5.86
C SER A 172 1.20 -23.84 4.55
N ALA A 173 0.36 -22.81 4.54
CA ALA A 173 -0.15 -22.27 3.29
C ALA A 173 1.05 -21.91 2.40
N ARG A 174 1.04 -22.37 1.15
CA ARG A 174 2.14 -22.10 0.21
C ARG A 174 2.21 -20.59 -0.04
N PRO A 175 3.38 -19.95 0.13
CA PRO A 175 3.60 -18.54 -0.19
C PRO A 175 3.14 -18.21 -1.61
N ARG A 176 2.30 -17.18 -1.76
CA ARG A 176 1.85 -16.65 -3.06
C ARG A 176 2.22 -15.20 -3.23
N LEU A 177 2.40 -14.76 -4.46
CA LEU A 177 2.64 -13.35 -4.75
C LEU A 177 1.46 -12.49 -4.28
N SER A 178 1.76 -11.44 -3.52
CA SER A 178 0.83 -10.36 -3.23
C SER A 178 0.94 -9.28 -4.30
N TYR A 179 2.14 -8.71 -4.49
CA TYR A 179 2.42 -7.75 -5.56
C TYR A 179 3.92 -7.60 -5.80
N PHE A 180 4.26 -7.17 -7.01
CA PHE A 180 5.55 -6.59 -7.37
C PHE A 180 5.52 -5.08 -7.15
N ILE A 181 6.67 -4.49 -6.83
CA ILE A 181 6.93 -3.05 -6.87
C ILE A 181 7.92 -2.79 -8.00
N LEU A 182 7.52 -1.99 -8.98
CA LEU A 182 8.33 -1.61 -10.12
C LEU A 182 8.48 -0.10 -10.20
N GLU A 183 9.49 0.36 -10.92
CA GLU A 183 9.69 1.75 -11.31
C GLU A 183 9.77 1.82 -12.83
N LEU A 184 8.83 2.54 -13.45
CA LEU A 184 8.76 2.77 -14.89
C LEU A 184 8.98 4.26 -15.15
N ASN A 185 10.06 4.62 -15.84
CA ASN A 185 10.47 6.01 -16.10
C ASN A 185 10.49 6.87 -14.81
N GLY A 186 10.97 6.31 -13.70
CA GLY A 186 11.04 6.98 -12.39
C GLY A 186 9.72 6.97 -11.59
N ILE A 187 8.62 6.46 -12.16
CA ILE A 187 7.32 6.37 -11.48
C ILE A 187 7.14 4.96 -10.93
N ARG A 188 6.92 4.84 -9.62
CA ARG A 188 6.65 3.55 -8.99
C ARG A 188 5.24 3.04 -9.29
N ARG A 189 5.12 1.75 -9.57
CA ARG A 189 3.86 1.02 -9.80
C ARG A 189 3.87 -0.28 -9.01
N ALA A 190 2.69 -0.72 -8.57
CA ALA A 190 2.48 -2.05 -8.00
C ALA A 190 1.67 -2.88 -8.99
N VAL A 191 2.06 -4.15 -9.17
CA VAL A 191 1.44 -5.09 -10.13
C VAL A 191 1.18 -6.40 -9.41
N THR A 192 -0.03 -6.94 -9.55
CA THR A 192 -0.49 -8.13 -8.84
C THR A 192 -0.23 -9.42 -9.63
N ASP A 193 -0.52 -10.57 -9.02
CA ASP A 193 -0.34 -11.89 -9.66
C ASP A 193 -1.19 -12.03 -10.92
N GLU A 194 -0.57 -12.58 -11.97
CA GLU A 194 -1.10 -12.77 -13.33
C GLU A 194 -1.48 -11.46 -14.08
N GLU A 195 -1.14 -10.28 -13.56
CA GLU A 195 -1.46 -8.99 -14.20
C GLU A 195 -0.42 -8.58 -15.26
N ASP A 196 -0.88 -7.83 -16.28
CA ASP A 196 -0.03 -7.23 -17.32
C ASP A 196 0.33 -5.78 -16.95
N LEU A 197 1.62 -5.48 -16.86
CA LEU A 197 2.16 -4.13 -16.87
C LEU A 197 2.32 -3.67 -18.32
N GLU A 198 1.48 -2.73 -18.74
CA GLU A 198 1.59 -2.06 -20.05
C GLU A 198 2.78 -1.09 -20.06
N VAL A 199 3.68 -1.29 -21.02
CA VAL A 199 4.94 -0.53 -21.16
C VAL A 199 5.16 -0.13 -22.61
N VAL A 200 5.51 1.15 -22.84
CA VAL A 200 5.92 1.61 -24.17
C VAL A 200 7.32 1.09 -24.44
N ARG A 201 7.55 0.47 -25.60
CA ARG A 201 8.88 -0.01 -25.97
C ARG A 201 9.90 1.13 -25.93
N GLY A 202 10.99 0.93 -25.19
CA GLY A 202 12.04 1.93 -24.96
C GLY A 202 11.97 2.62 -23.60
N ASP A 203 10.85 2.48 -22.88
CA ASP A 203 10.76 2.92 -21.49
C ASP A 203 11.78 2.21 -20.60
N LYS A 204 12.24 2.92 -19.57
CA LYS A 204 13.18 2.42 -18.58
C LYS A 204 12.42 1.78 -17.42
N LEU A 205 12.64 0.49 -17.24
CA LEU A 205 12.00 -0.30 -16.19
C LEU A 205 13.03 -0.73 -15.14
N ARG A 206 12.64 -0.74 -13.87
CA ARG A 206 13.40 -1.37 -12.78
C ARG A 206 12.43 -2.13 -11.88
N ILE A 207 12.73 -3.40 -11.58
CA ILE A 207 12.02 -4.10 -10.50
C ILE A 207 12.64 -3.67 -9.18
N VAL A 208 11.83 -3.10 -8.29
CA VAL A 208 12.27 -2.63 -6.98
C VAL A 208 12.14 -3.76 -5.97
N ASP A 209 10.99 -4.42 -5.90
CA ASP A 209 10.75 -5.49 -4.93
C ASP A 209 9.59 -6.42 -5.32
N ALA A 210 9.40 -7.50 -4.57
CA ALA A 210 8.22 -8.36 -4.61
C ALA A 210 7.86 -8.81 -3.18
N LEU A 211 6.56 -8.94 -2.89
CA LEU A 211 6.09 -9.40 -1.59
C LEU A 211 5.24 -10.66 -1.74
N LEU A 212 5.51 -11.67 -0.91
CA LEU A 212 4.72 -12.88 -0.78
C LEU A 212 3.80 -12.83 0.44
N ASP A 213 2.65 -13.49 0.32
CA ASP A 213 1.72 -13.75 1.41
C ASP A 213 1.33 -15.24 1.44
N PRO A 214 1.57 -15.96 2.55
CA PRO A 214 2.49 -15.59 3.63
C PRO A 214 3.95 -15.67 3.15
N GLY A 215 4.88 -14.90 3.73
CA GLY A 215 6.32 -15.09 3.47
C GLY A 215 7.16 -13.82 3.30
N GLY A 216 6.53 -12.66 3.10
CA GLY A 216 7.25 -11.39 3.04
C GLY A 216 8.25 -11.32 1.87
N ARG A 217 9.48 -10.87 2.15
CA ARG A 217 10.52 -10.59 1.15
C ARG A 217 11.71 -11.54 1.23
N ASP A 218 11.79 -12.36 2.28
CA ASP A 218 13.00 -13.10 2.60
C ASP A 218 13.17 -14.34 1.73
N GLY A 219 14.37 -14.48 1.14
CA GLY A 219 14.75 -15.66 0.36
C GLY A 219 14.05 -15.78 -1.00
N ILE A 220 13.30 -14.77 -1.43
CA ILE A 220 12.68 -14.75 -2.75
C ILE A 220 13.70 -14.32 -3.81
N LYS A 221 13.54 -14.87 -5.01
CA LYS A 221 14.23 -14.46 -6.22
C LYS A 221 13.22 -13.92 -7.22
N VAL A 222 13.52 -12.78 -7.82
CA VAL A 222 12.71 -12.23 -8.91
C VAL A 222 13.49 -12.29 -10.20
N ASN A 223 12.91 -12.96 -11.20
CA ASN A 223 13.58 -13.21 -12.48
C ASN A 223 12.69 -12.78 -13.65
N ILE A 224 13.27 -12.07 -14.60
CA ILE A 224 12.62 -11.74 -15.87
C ILE A 224 13.07 -12.77 -16.91
N VAL A 225 12.12 -13.53 -17.44
CA VAL A 225 12.41 -14.54 -18.47
C VAL A 225 12.85 -13.83 -19.76
N GLY A 226 14.09 -14.07 -20.17
CA GLY A 226 14.68 -13.42 -21.36
C GLY A 226 15.48 -12.16 -21.09
N TYR A 227 15.86 -11.90 -19.83
CA TYR A 227 16.74 -10.81 -19.43
C TYR A 227 17.98 -11.34 -18.70
N VAL A 228 19.06 -10.56 -18.72
CA VAL A 228 20.28 -10.82 -17.94
C VAL A 228 20.74 -9.49 -17.35
N GLY A 229 20.49 -9.28 -16.05
CA GLY A 229 20.90 -8.05 -15.35
C GLY A 229 22.41 -7.90 -15.22
N ASP A 230 23.07 -8.91 -14.65
CA ASP A 230 24.53 -8.93 -14.55
C ASP A 230 25.15 -9.47 -15.84
N LYS A 231 25.56 -8.55 -16.73
CA LYS A 231 26.23 -8.88 -18.00
C LYS A 231 27.70 -9.28 -17.85
N LYS A 232 28.28 -9.21 -16.64
CA LYS A 232 29.71 -9.45 -16.37
C LYS A 232 29.98 -10.66 -15.45
N GLY A 233 28.96 -11.15 -14.74
CA GLY A 233 29.04 -12.29 -13.84
C GLY A 233 28.13 -13.47 -14.24
N ALA A 234 28.07 -14.47 -13.36
CA ALA A 234 27.15 -15.60 -13.53
C ALA A 234 25.71 -15.15 -13.26
N ASN A 235 24.79 -15.41 -14.20
CA ASN A 235 23.38 -15.08 -14.02
C ASN A 235 22.79 -15.87 -12.83
N ARG A 236 22.41 -15.16 -11.77
CA ARG A 236 21.87 -15.75 -10.52
C ARG A 236 20.34 -15.85 -10.51
N GLY A 237 19.68 -15.34 -11.55
CA GLY A 237 18.22 -15.25 -11.65
C GLY A 237 17.59 -14.31 -10.63
N GLU A 238 18.31 -13.22 -10.29
CA GLU A 238 17.81 -12.14 -9.44
C GLU A 238 18.04 -10.82 -10.19
N ASP A 239 16.95 -10.25 -10.71
CA ASP A 239 16.95 -9.10 -11.61
C ASP A 239 16.43 -7.82 -10.94
N ARG A 240 16.11 -7.84 -9.64
CA ARG A 240 15.80 -6.59 -8.91
C ARG A 240 16.99 -5.64 -8.92
N GLY A 241 16.67 -4.35 -8.93
CA GLY A 241 17.64 -3.25 -8.87
C GLY A 241 18.26 -2.87 -10.22
N TYR A 242 18.27 -3.75 -11.22
CA TYR A 242 18.81 -3.43 -12.54
C TYR A 242 17.88 -2.51 -13.34
N LEU A 243 18.48 -1.55 -14.03
CA LEU A 243 17.77 -0.72 -15.00
C LEU A 243 17.70 -1.45 -16.33
N ILE A 244 16.48 -1.59 -16.86
CA ILE A 244 16.16 -2.38 -18.05
C ILE A 244 15.74 -1.41 -19.13
N ASP A 245 16.42 -1.45 -20.27
CA ASP A 245 15.95 -0.85 -21.50
C ASP A 245 15.02 -1.82 -22.23
N THR A 246 13.72 -1.53 -22.21
CA THR A 246 12.71 -2.43 -22.79
C THR A 246 12.77 -2.55 -24.32
N ALA A 247 13.51 -1.67 -25.00
CA ALA A 247 13.75 -1.80 -26.44
C ALA A 247 14.85 -2.83 -26.76
N THR A 248 15.89 -2.93 -25.93
CA THR A 248 17.12 -3.66 -26.29
C THR A 248 17.46 -4.82 -25.38
N ASP A 249 17.08 -4.77 -24.11
CA ASP A 249 17.56 -5.74 -23.11
C ASP A 249 16.69 -7.02 -23.02
N LEU A 250 15.45 -6.98 -23.50
CA LEU A 250 14.52 -8.10 -23.42
C LEU A 250 14.55 -8.96 -24.69
N MET A 251 15.07 -10.18 -24.59
CA MET A 251 15.29 -11.07 -25.74
C MET A 251 13.97 -11.63 -26.32
N PRO A 252 13.57 -11.28 -27.57
CA PRO A 252 12.26 -11.63 -28.12
C PRO A 252 11.95 -13.14 -28.16
N ARG A 253 12.95 -13.99 -28.38
CA ARG A 253 12.77 -15.46 -28.41
C ARG A 253 12.24 -16.07 -27.10
N TYR A 254 12.39 -15.36 -25.98
CA TYR A 254 11.95 -15.79 -24.65
C TYR A 254 10.64 -15.12 -24.21
N SER A 255 10.06 -14.25 -25.05
CA SER A 255 8.71 -13.73 -24.83
C SER A 255 7.67 -14.86 -24.93
N VAL A 256 6.54 -14.69 -24.25
CA VAL A 256 5.41 -15.63 -24.24
C VAL A 256 4.91 -15.92 -25.66
N ASP A 257 4.88 -14.89 -26.51
CA ASP A 257 4.42 -14.97 -27.89
C ASP A 257 5.55 -15.26 -28.89
N ARG A 258 6.80 -15.35 -28.43
CA ARG A 258 8.04 -15.43 -29.25
C ARG A 258 8.19 -14.29 -30.26
N LYS A 259 7.43 -13.20 -30.10
CA LYS A 259 7.47 -12.00 -30.98
C LYS A 259 8.00 -10.77 -30.25
N GLY A 260 8.22 -10.86 -28.95
CA GLY A 260 8.78 -9.78 -28.14
C GLY A 260 7.75 -8.76 -27.68
N ASN A 261 6.48 -9.16 -27.55
CA ASN A 261 5.43 -8.26 -27.05
C ASN A 261 4.99 -8.56 -25.62
N ARG A 262 5.27 -9.75 -25.08
CA ARG A 262 4.87 -10.10 -23.71
C ARG A 262 5.92 -10.95 -23.01
N TYR A 263 6.45 -10.48 -21.89
CA TYR A 263 7.53 -11.14 -21.13
C TYR A 263 7.04 -11.51 -19.73
N VAL A 264 7.56 -12.61 -19.18
CA VAL A 264 7.18 -13.08 -17.84
C VAL A 264 8.18 -12.57 -16.81
N VAL A 265 7.66 -12.09 -15.68
CA VAL A 265 8.45 -11.86 -14.48
C VAL A 265 7.96 -12.81 -13.40
N GLU A 266 8.86 -13.66 -12.91
CA GLU A 266 8.55 -14.70 -11.94
C GLU A 266 9.12 -14.32 -10.58
N VAL A 267 8.35 -14.59 -9.51
CA VAL A 267 8.89 -14.64 -8.16
C VAL A 267 8.95 -16.09 -7.69
N LYS A 268 10.12 -16.51 -7.21
CA LYS A 268 10.36 -17.85 -6.69
C LYS A 268 10.86 -17.77 -5.25
N LEU A 269 10.33 -18.63 -4.39
CA LEU A 269 10.93 -18.89 -3.08
C LEU A 269 11.68 -20.22 -3.17
N ARG A 270 13.01 -20.16 -3.04
CA ARG A 270 13.91 -21.27 -3.41
C ARG A 270 13.66 -21.64 -4.88
N ASP A 271 13.12 -22.82 -5.17
CA ASP A 271 12.81 -23.30 -6.53
C ASP A 271 11.31 -23.34 -6.84
N HIS A 272 10.45 -22.89 -5.91
CA HIS A 272 9.01 -22.92 -6.09
C HIS A 272 8.51 -21.59 -6.64
N LEU A 273 7.76 -21.64 -7.75
CA LEU A 273 7.06 -20.47 -8.29
C LEU A 273 5.96 -20.05 -7.31
N CYS A 274 6.08 -18.83 -6.80
CA CYS A 274 5.12 -18.22 -5.88
C CYS A 274 4.13 -17.31 -6.59
N GLY A 275 4.47 -16.81 -7.78
CA GLY A 275 3.59 -16.03 -8.63
C GLY A 275 4.36 -15.38 -9.77
N ARG A 276 3.63 -14.67 -10.63
CA ARG A 276 4.21 -14.00 -11.80
C ARG A 276 3.38 -12.79 -12.22
N MET A 277 4.00 -11.89 -12.97
CA MET A 277 3.32 -10.85 -13.73
C MET A 277 3.86 -10.87 -15.16
N PHE A 278 3.29 -10.02 -16.01
CA PHE A 278 3.74 -9.90 -17.39
C PHE A 278 4.10 -8.45 -17.71
N ILE A 279 5.15 -8.26 -18.50
CA ILE A 279 5.45 -6.98 -19.13
C ILE A 279 4.89 -7.06 -20.55
N ARG A 280 3.86 -6.27 -20.86
CA ARG A 280 3.32 -6.16 -22.21
C ARG A 280 3.90 -4.92 -22.89
N LEU A 281 4.67 -5.13 -23.95
CA LEU A 281 5.26 -4.08 -24.76
C LEU A 281 4.32 -3.71 -25.91
N TRP A 282 4.18 -2.41 -26.13
CA TRP A 282 3.51 -1.85 -27.30
C TRP A 282 4.29 -0.65 -27.85
N GLU A 283 4.07 -0.35 -29.13
CA GLU A 283 4.67 0.81 -29.80
C GLU A 283 3.76 2.02 -29.58
N ALA A 284 4.32 3.15 -29.14
CA ALA A 284 3.56 4.40 -29.14
C ALA A 284 3.10 4.72 -30.57
N GLY A 285 1.80 4.90 -30.77
CA GLY A 285 1.27 5.37 -32.03
C GLY A 285 1.93 6.69 -32.42
N LYS A 286 2.36 6.80 -33.68
CA LYS A 286 2.88 8.03 -34.27
C LYS A 286 1.88 9.18 -34.16
#